data_AF-A0A4Q1KNJ5-F1
#
_entry.id   AF-A0A4Q1KNJ5-F1
#
_cell.length_a   1.000
_cell.length_b   1.000
_cell.length_c   1.000
_cell.angle_alpha   90.00
_cell.angle_beta   90.00
_cell.angle_gamma   90.00
#
_symmetry.space_group_name_H-M   'P 1'
#
loop_
_entity.id
_entity.type
_entity.pdbx_description
1 polymer ?
#
loop_
_entity_poly.entity_id
_entity_poly.type
_entity_poly.pdbx_seq_one_letter_code
_entity_poly.pdbx_strand_id
1 'polypeptide(L)'
;MTNPENRRTGFLLTTATLVMFLLLALLEGCVGDDRASTTGPADGSSVADAAASAPPEELAVATGETIAVEDVDRLPPGKRAFVLPDETRVVVASDEPLPERVRAWVQGQVDRTVQDPGVPGQITTNRSLIVDTAQGIARKVGLQTGKQIVFVYPLVGGCPADSEPFLGWAHTSITLYDAFDCDVLPTREAAEARVAETIAAQKDPERYQVFVRE
;
A
#
# COMPACT_ATOMS: atom_id res chain seq x y z
N MET A 1 -9.65 -0.04 42.84
CA MET A 1 -8.52 0.83 43.20
C MET A 1 -7.74 1.11 41.94
N THR A 2 -7.86 2.32 41.38
CA THR A 2 -7.21 2.72 40.12
C THR A 2 -5.80 3.21 40.40
N ASN A 3 -4.84 2.62 39.70
CA ASN A 3 -3.40 2.83 39.86
C ASN A 3 -3.01 4.28 39.47
N PRO A 4 -2.29 5.04 40.32
CA PRO A 4 -1.98 6.47 40.11
C PRO A 4 -1.03 6.79 38.94
N GLU A 5 -0.42 5.79 38.30
CA GLU A 5 0.53 5.99 37.19
C GLU A 5 -0.13 6.41 35.86
N ASN A 6 -1.42 6.10 35.67
CA ASN A 6 -2.14 6.44 34.42
C ASN A 6 -2.56 7.91 34.29
N ARG A 7 -2.37 8.74 35.33
CA ARG A 7 -2.71 10.18 35.25
C ARG A 7 -1.59 11.05 34.70
N ARG A 8 -0.33 10.61 34.73
CA ARG A 8 0.81 11.42 34.24
C ARG A 8 0.99 11.37 32.73
N THR A 9 0.68 10.24 32.09
CA THR A 9 0.82 10.06 30.63
C THR A 9 -0.28 10.78 29.84
N GLY A 10 -1.50 10.87 30.36
CA GLY A 10 -2.60 11.59 29.70
C GLY A 10 -2.41 13.11 29.66
N PHE A 11 -1.70 13.69 30.64
CA PHE A 11 -1.46 15.13 30.73
C PHE A 11 -0.31 15.61 29.81
N LEU A 12 0.65 14.72 29.52
CA LEU A 12 1.75 14.99 28.59
C LEU A 12 1.32 14.92 27.13
N LEU A 13 0.36 14.07 26.77
CA LEU A 13 -0.14 13.99 25.39
C LEU A 13 -1.01 15.18 24.98
N THR A 14 -1.73 15.79 25.93
CA THR A 14 -2.62 16.94 25.66
C THR A 14 -1.86 18.26 25.55
N THR A 15 -0.72 18.40 26.21
CA THR A 15 0.13 19.60 26.10
C THR A 15 0.92 19.64 24.79
N ALA A 16 1.33 18.49 24.25
CA ALA A 16 2.03 18.43 22.97
C ALA A 16 1.14 18.78 21.76
N THR A 17 -0.15 18.43 21.79
CA THR A 17 -1.09 18.74 20.69
C THR A 17 -1.46 20.22 20.65
N LEU A 18 -1.53 20.89 21.80
CA LEU A 18 -1.90 22.30 21.89
C LEU A 18 -0.79 23.24 21.39
N VAL A 19 0.48 22.89 21.62
CA VAL A 19 1.64 23.67 21.13
C VAL A 19 1.76 23.57 19.60
N MET A 20 1.45 22.42 19.03
CA MET A 20 1.52 22.21 17.57
C MET A 20 0.41 22.95 16.82
N PHE A 21 -0.80 23.07 17.40
CA PHE A 21 -1.87 23.90 16.82
C PHE A 21 -1.59 25.41 16.95
N LEU A 22 -0.93 25.86 18.02
CA LEU A 22 -0.56 27.27 18.18
C LEU A 22 0.53 27.71 17.18
N LEU A 23 1.42 26.79 16.79
CA LEU A 23 2.47 27.03 15.78
C LEU A 23 1.92 27.10 14.35
N LEU A 24 0.84 26.37 14.04
CA LEU A 24 0.16 26.42 12.75
C LEU A 24 -0.61 27.73 12.55
N ALA A 25 -1.23 28.28 13.60
CA ALA A 25 -1.96 29.56 13.53
C ALA A 25 -1.04 30.80 13.39
N LEU A 26 0.25 30.68 13.75
CA LEU A 26 1.23 31.77 13.60
C LEU A 26 1.84 31.86 12.18
N LEU A 27 1.63 30.84 11.33
CA LEU A 27 2.10 30.82 9.94
C LEU A 27 1.10 31.42 8.94
N GLU A 28 -0.16 31.65 9.34
CA GLU A 28 -1.19 32.29 8.50
C GLU A 28 -1.27 33.82 8.71
N GLY A 29 -0.41 34.41 9.54
CA GLY A 29 -0.47 35.82 9.94
C GLY A 29 0.47 36.80 9.21
N CYS A 30 1.07 36.44 8.08
CA CYS A 30 2.05 37.29 7.38
C CYS A 30 1.78 37.40 5.87
N VAL A 31 0.62 37.95 5.49
CA VAL A 31 0.52 38.74 4.25
C VAL A 31 -0.28 39.99 4.60
N GLY A 32 0.44 41.11 4.66
CA GLY A 32 -0.06 42.41 5.06
C GLY A 32 -1.06 43.01 4.06
N ASP A 33 -1.99 43.74 4.68
CA ASP A 33 -2.87 44.76 4.15
C ASP A 33 -2.11 45.81 3.32
N ASP A 34 -2.62 46.17 2.13
CA ASP A 34 -2.51 47.53 1.56
C ASP A 34 -3.18 47.58 0.16
N ARG A 35 -4.42 48.07 0.08
CA ARG A 35 -4.70 49.22 -0.79
C ARG A 35 -6.08 49.83 -0.61
N ALA A 36 -6.00 51.09 -0.20
CA ALA A 36 -7.02 52.11 -0.18
C ALA A 36 -7.84 52.25 -1.48
N SER A 37 -9.08 52.65 -1.25
CA SER A 37 -10.00 53.32 -2.16
C SER A 37 -9.37 54.52 -2.87
N THR A 38 -9.47 54.59 -4.20
CA THR A 38 -9.62 55.85 -4.94
C THR A 38 -10.35 55.61 -6.28
N THR A 39 -11.46 56.32 -6.42
CA THR A 39 -12.22 56.60 -7.64
C THR A 39 -11.41 57.40 -8.68
N GLY A 40 -11.53 57.05 -9.97
CA GLY A 40 -11.13 57.90 -11.10
C GLY A 40 -11.01 57.13 -12.44
N PRO A 41 -11.56 57.64 -13.57
CA PRO A 41 -11.68 56.89 -14.83
C PRO A 41 -10.58 57.18 -15.87
N ALA A 42 -10.57 56.35 -16.92
CA ALA A 42 -10.05 56.56 -18.28
C ALA A 42 -8.78 55.78 -18.71
N ASP A 43 -8.96 55.20 -19.90
CA ASP A 43 -8.00 54.91 -20.98
C ASP A 43 -6.94 53.79 -20.84
N GLY A 44 -7.27 52.69 -21.52
CA GLY A 44 -6.48 52.16 -22.64
C GLY A 44 -5.01 51.84 -22.40
N SER A 45 -4.69 50.56 -22.23
CA SER A 45 -3.51 49.97 -22.84
C SER A 45 -3.60 48.45 -22.83
N SER A 46 -3.32 47.85 -23.99
CA SER A 46 -3.32 46.41 -24.19
C SER A 46 -2.26 45.74 -23.33
N VAL A 47 -2.66 44.76 -22.53
CA VAL A 47 -1.72 43.77 -21.98
C VAL A 47 -2.10 42.44 -22.61
N ALA A 48 -1.12 41.89 -23.30
CA ALA A 48 -1.17 40.62 -23.99
C ALA A 48 -1.87 39.55 -23.15
N ASP A 49 -2.75 38.80 -23.81
CA ASP A 49 -3.22 37.50 -23.34
C ASP A 49 -2.00 36.71 -22.85
N ALA A 50 -1.89 36.59 -21.53
CA ALA A 50 -1.11 35.54 -20.93
C ALA A 50 -1.82 34.26 -21.37
N ALA A 51 -1.31 33.66 -22.44
CA ALA A 51 -1.69 32.31 -22.83
C ALA A 51 -1.54 31.46 -21.59
N ALA A 52 -2.67 31.14 -20.96
CA ALA A 52 -2.75 30.16 -19.91
C ALA A 52 -2.12 28.91 -20.52
N SER A 53 -0.90 28.58 -20.08
CA SER A 53 -0.29 27.30 -20.44
C SER A 53 -1.32 26.27 -20.04
N ALA A 54 -1.87 25.56 -21.03
CA ALA A 54 -2.76 24.45 -20.78
C ALA A 54 -2.10 23.57 -19.72
N PRO A 55 -2.83 23.12 -18.69
CA PRO A 55 -2.27 22.16 -17.74
C PRO A 55 -1.64 21.03 -18.54
N PRO A 56 -0.45 20.54 -18.12
CA PRO A 56 0.28 19.53 -18.89
C PRO A 56 -0.67 18.41 -19.26
N GLU A 57 -0.78 18.16 -20.56
CA GLU A 57 -1.75 17.22 -21.12
C GLU A 57 -1.54 15.87 -20.45
N GLU A 58 -2.55 15.45 -19.69
CA GLU A 58 -2.56 14.22 -18.92
C GLU A 58 -2.33 13.06 -19.88
N LEU A 59 -1.34 12.22 -19.58
CA LEU A 59 -0.93 11.18 -20.50
C LEU A 59 -2.07 10.15 -20.62
N ALA A 60 -2.66 10.04 -21.81
CA ALA A 60 -3.71 9.06 -22.10
C ALA A 60 -3.08 7.65 -22.24
N VAL A 61 -2.86 6.99 -21.10
CA VAL A 61 -2.35 5.60 -21.04
C VAL A 61 -3.33 4.66 -20.37
N ALA A 62 -3.45 3.44 -20.88
CA ALA A 62 -4.30 2.42 -20.31
C ALA A 62 -3.57 1.59 -19.24
N THR A 63 -4.35 0.99 -18.34
CA THR A 63 -3.82 0.04 -17.34
C THR A 63 -3.28 -1.20 -18.06
N GLY A 64 -2.06 -1.63 -17.69
CA GLY A 64 -1.35 -2.72 -18.32
C GLY A 64 -0.43 -2.32 -19.47
N GLU A 65 -0.46 -1.08 -19.93
CA GLU A 65 0.47 -0.59 -20.95
C GLU A 65 1.88 -0.40 -20.37
N THR A 66 2.88 -0.48 -21.25
CA THR A 66 4.26 -0.13 -20.90
C THR A 66 4.47 1.36 -21.10
N ILE A 67 5.16 2.00 -20.15
CA ILE A 67 5.45 3.44 -20.18
C ILE A 67 6.95 3.69 -20.13
N ALA A 68 7.40 4.76 -20.80
CA ALA A 68 8.79 5.22 -20.74
C ALA A 68 9.12 5.83 -19.37
N VAL A 69 10.41 5.93 -19.02
CA VAL A 69 10.84 6.41 -17.70
C VAL A 69 10.50 7.88 -17.50
N GLU A 70 10.70 8.66 -18.56
CA GLU A 70 10.43 10.09 -18.65
C GLU A 70 8.94 10.46 -18.54
N ASP A 71 8.05 9.49 -18.79
CA ASP A 71 6.60 9.72 -18.77
C ASP A 71 5.95 9.28 -17.45
N VAL A 72 6.71 8.68 -16.51
CA VAL A 72 6.17 8.20 -15.22
C VAL A 72 5.57 9.34 -14.40
N ASP A 73 6.21 10.51 -14.37
CA ASP A 73 5.75 11.67 -13.61
C ASP A 73 4.55 12.39 -14.26
N ARG A 74 4.19 11.98 -15.50
CA ARG A 74 3.04 12.51 -16.26
C ARG A 74 1.80 11.62 -16.14
N LEU A 75 1.88 10.55 -15.35
CA LEU A 75 0.75 9.64 -15.15
C LEU A 75 -0.44 10.37 -14.49
N PRO A 76 -1.67 10.04 -14.91
CA PRO A 76 -2.88 10.58 -14.31
C PRO A 76 -2.99 10.20 -12.83
N PRO A 77 -3.67 11.01 -11.99
CA PRO A 77 -3.97 10.64 -10.61
C PRO A 77 -4.62 9.26 -10.52
N GLY A 78 -4.19 8.45 -9.55
CA GLY A 78 -4.69 7.08 -9.39
C GLY A 78 -3.94 6.03 -10.22
N LYS A 79 -3.09 6.43 -11.17
CA LYS A 79 -2.17 5.52 -11.88
C LYS A 79 -0.75 5.61 -11.36
N ARG A 80 -0.04 4.50 -11.47
CA ARG A 80 1.37 4.34 -11.06
C ARG A 80 2.10 3.47 -12.07
N ALA A 81 3.42 3.59 -12.11
CA ALA A 81 4.28 2.67 -12.85
C ALA A 81 4.78 1.56 -11.91
N PHE A 82 4.43 0.31 -12.20
CA PHE A 82 5.01 -0.86 -11.57
C PHE A 82 6.26 -1.31 -12.31
N VAL A 83 7.39 -1.45 -11.61
CA VAL A 83 8.67 -1.81 -12.22
C VAL A 83 8.91 -3.32 -12.09
N LEU A 84 8.94 -4.02 -13.23
CA LEU A 84 9.29 -5.42 -13.31
C LEU A 84 10.81 -5.65 -13.21
N PRO A 85 11.28 -6.89 -12.98
CA PRO A 85 12.71 -7.19 -12.88
C PRO A 85 13.52 -6.91 -14.15
N ASP A 86 12.85 -6.93 -15.31
CA ASP A 86 13.43 -6.59 -16.61
C ASP A 86 13.44 -5.06 -16.86
N GLU A 87 13.18 -4.27 -15.82
CA GLU A 87 13.06 -2.81 -15.82
C GLU A 87 11.89 -2.25 -16.64
N THR A 88 11.02 -3.10 -17.17
CA THR A 88 9.77 -2.67 -17.80
C THR A 88 8.89 -1.99 -16.76
N ARG A 89 8.34 -0.83 -17.11
CA ARG A 89 7.36 -0.09 -16.31
C ARG A 89 5.97 -0.34 -16.87
N VAL A 90 5.12 -1.00 -16.09
CA VAL A 90 3.74 -1.30 -16.45
C VAL A 90 2.81 -0.35 -15.70
N VAL A 91 1.90 0.30 -16.41
CA VAL A 91 0.90 1.17 -15.81
C VAL A 91 -0.09 0.34 -14.99
N VAL A 92 -0.31 0.73 -13.75
CA VAL A 92 -1.28 0.12 -12.84
C VAL A 92 -2.23 1.20 -12.31
N ALA A 93 -3.52 0.92 -12.25
CA ALA A 93 -4.50 1.80 -11.62
C ALA A 93 -4.89 1.27 -10.24
N SER A 94 -5.17 2.17 -9.29
CA SER A 94 -5.49 1.81 -7.91
C SER A 94 -6.82 1.07 -7.76
N ASP A 95 -7.79 1.36 -8.64
CA ASP A 95 -9.18 0.89 -8.65
C ASP A 95 -9.43 -0.28 -9.62
N GLU A 96 -8.51 -0.54 -10.56
CA GLU A 96 -8.60 -1.69 -11.47
C GLU A 96 -7.83 -2.92 -10.94
N PRO A 97 -8.16 -4.16 -11.34
CA PRO A 97 -7.33 -5.32 -11.02
C PRO A 97 -5.88 -5.16 -11.49
N LEU A 98 -4.94 -5.89 -10.86
CA LEU A 98 -3.56 -5.90 -11.36
C LEU A 98 -3.51 -6.41 -12.81
N PRO A 99 -2.76 -5.74 -13.71
CA PRO A 99 -2.53 -6.23 -15.06
C PRO A 99 -1.91 -7.61 -15.04
N GLU A 100 -2.23 -8.44 -16.04
CA GLU A 100 -1.83 -9.85 -16.06
C GLU A 100 -0.30 -10.04 -15.96
N ARG A 101 0.50 -9.18 -16.61
CA ARG A 101 1.97 -9.25 -16.51
C ARG A 101 2.48 -9.00 -15.09
N VAL A 102 1.85 -8.07 -14.36
CA VAL A 102 2.19 -7.80 -12.96
C VAL A 102 1.71 -8.94 -12.09
N ARG A 103 0.48 -9.42 -12.31
CA ARG A 103 -0.10 -10.56 -11.58
C ARG A 103 0.74 -11.82 -11.72
N ALA A 104 1.14 -12.18 -12.93
CA ALA A 104 2.00 -13.33 -13.21
C ALA A 104 3.38 -13.19 -12.53
N TRP A 105 3.95 -11.97 -12.52
CA TRP A 105 5.19 -11.74 -11.78
C TRP A 105 5.02 -11.93 -10.28
N VAL A 106 3.95 -11.37 -9.69
CA VAL A 106 3.67 -11.51 -8.25
C VAL A 106 3.43 -12.98 -7.91
N GLN A 107 2.61 -13.69 -8.67
CA GLN A 107 2.37 -15.12 -8.49
C GLN A 107 3.68 -15.92 -8.53
N GLY A 108 4.56 -15.64 -9.49
CA GLY A 108 5.89 -16.27 -9.54
C GLY A 108 6.83 -15.91 -8.38
N GLN A 109 6.56 -14.83 -7.62
CA GLN A 109 7.22 -14.60 -6.33
C GLN A 109 6.60 -15.46 -5.22
N VAL A 110 5.27 -15.56 -5.18
CA VAL A 110 4.52 -16.37 -4.21
C VAL A 110 4.94 -17.83 -4.28
N ASP A 111 4.99 -18.39 -5.48
CA ASP A 111 5.34 -19.79 -5.68
C ASP A 111 6.77 -20.12 -5.20
N ARG A 112 7.67 -19.11 -5.23
CA ARG A 112 9.06 -19.22 -4.73
C ARG A 112 9.21 -18.95 -3.24
N THR A 113 8.29 -18.19 -2.64
CA THR A 113 8.38 -17.72 -1.24
C THR A 113 8.45 -18.86 -0.22
N VAL A 114 7.88 -19.99 -0.60
CA VAL A 114 7.66 -21.16 0.26
C VAL A 114 8.39 -22.39 -0.27
N GLN A 115 9.39 -22.21 -1.13
CA GLN A 115 10.31 -23.26 -1.56
C GLN A 115 11.57 -23.28 -0.68
N ASP A 116 12.11 -24.46 -0.41
CA ASP A 116 13.44 -24.61 0.19
C ASP A 116 14.50 -24.14 -0.82
N PRO A 117 15.35 -23.16 -0.48
CA PRO A 117 16.39 -22.65 -1.39
C PRO A 117 17.38 -23.72 -1.86
N GLY A 118 17.56 -24.80 -1.09
CA GLY A 118 18.48 -25.88 -1.39
C GLY A 118 17.85 -27.08 -2.10
N VAL A 119 16.51 -27.18 -2.13
CA VAL A 119 15.81 -28.35 -2.66
C VAL A 119 14.63 -27.94 -3.55
N PRO A 120 14.79 -28.02 -4.89
CA PRO A 120 13.73 -27.69 -5.82
C PRO A 120 12.44 -28.48 -5.55
N GLY A 121 11.32 -27.76 -5.46
CA GLY A 121 10.00 -28.35 -5.24
C GLY A 121 9.68 -28.73 -3.79
N GLN A 122 10.64 -28.67 -2.86
CA GLN A 122 10.36 -28.90 -1.44
C GLN A 122 9.82 -27.63 -0.79
N ILE A 123 8.81 -27.77 0.06
CA ILE A 123 8.28 -26.65 0.84
C ILE A 123 9.24 -26.38 2.02
N THR A 124 9.66 -25.13 2.19
CA THR A 124 10.44 -24.76 3.37
C THR A 124 9.56 -24.82 4.62
N THR A 125 10.12 -25.27 5.75
CA THR A 125 9.45 -25.25 7.06
C THR A 125 9.87 -24.04 7.90
N ASN A 126 10.79 -23.20 7.38
CA ASN A 126 11.22 -21.99 8.07
C ASN A 126 10.14 -20.92 7.96
N ARG A 127 9.22 -20.93 8.93
CA ARG A 127 8.13 -19.97 9.05
C ARG A 127 8.58 -18.52 8.93
N SER A 128 9.62 -18.12 9.66
CA SER A 128 10.09 -16.73 9.66
C SER A 128 10.55 -16.31 8.28
N LEU A 129 11.30 -17.17 7.57
CA LEU A 129 11.72 -16.90 6.20
C LEU A 129 10.53 -16.71 5.25
N ILE A 130 9.50 -17.56 5.38
CA ILE A 130 8.28 -17.49 4.57
C ILE A 130 7.56 -16.18 4.80
N VAL A 131 7.27 -15.85 6.06
CA VAL A 131 6.52 -14.65 6.45
C VAL A 131 7.28 -13.39 6.04
N ASP A 132 8.58 -13.32 6.32
CA ASP A 132 9.40 -12.14 5.98
C ASP A 132 9.46 -11.93 4.46
N THR A 133 9.62 -13.02 3.69
CA THR A 133 9.66 -12.96 2.23
C THR A 133 8.30 -12.55 1.66
N ALA A 134 7.22 -13.18 2.11
CA ALA A 134 5.85 -12.86 1.71
C ALA A 134 5.51 -11.39 2.04
N GLN A 135 5.77 -10.94 3.27
CA GLN A 135 5.52 -9.54 3.66
C GLN A 135 6.41 -8.57 2.87
N GLY A 136 7.65 -8.93 2.56
CA GLY A 136 8.54 -8.14 1.72
C GLY A 136 7.98 -7.93 0.31
N ILE A 137 7.46 -8.99 -0.31
CA ILE A 137 6.81 -8.93 -1.63
C ILE A 137 5.52 -8.09 -1.54
N ALA A 138 4.66 -8.36 -0.55
CA ALA A 138 3.40 -7.66 -0.36
C ALA A 138 3.64 -6.16 -0.17
N ARG A 139 4.64 -5.78 0.64
CA ARG A 139 5.06 -4.38 0.83
C ARG A 139 5.54 -3.75 -0.46
N LYS A 140 6.43 -4.41 -1.21
CA LYS A 140 6.95 -3.88 -2.48
C LYS A 140 5.81 -3.61 -3.46
N VAL A 141 4.95 -4.60 -3.67
CA VAL A 141 3.82 -4.49 -4.60
C VAL A 141 2.83 -3.44 -4.12
N GLY A 142 2.46 -3.46 -2.84
CA GLY A 142 1.51 -2.51 -2.30
C GLY A 142 1.97 -1.06 -2.39
N LEU A 143 3.26 -0.79 -2.15
CA LEU A 143 3.82 0.56 -2.30
C LEU A 143 3.80 1.04 -3.76
N GLN A 144 4.13 0.16 -4.72
CA GLN A 144 4.19 0.53 -6.13
C GLN A 144 2.82 0.61 -6.80
N THR A 145 1.84 -0.16 -6.33
CA THR A 145 0.51 -0.27 -6.96
C THR A 145 -0.59 0.46 -6.19
N GLY A 146 -0.34 0.80 -4.92
CA GLY A 146 -1.38 1.30 -4.02
C GLY A 146 -2.41 0.23 -3.61
N LYS A 147 -2.14 -1.05 -3.86
CA LYS A 147 -3.02 -2.17 -3.51
C LYS A 147 -2.61 -2.85 -2.22
N GLN A 148 -3.52 -3.62 -1.64
CA GLN A 148 -3.24 -4.49 -0.51
C GLN A 148 -3.06 -5.91 -1.01
N ILE A 149 -1.97 -6.55 -0.62
CA ILE A 149 -1.61 -7.88 -1.13
C ILE A 149 -1.73 -8.88 0.00
N VAL A 150 -2.47 -9.95 -0.26
CA VAL A 150 -2.66 -11.08 0.65
C VAL A 150 -2.10 -12.32 -0.02
N PHE A 151 -1.27 -13.05 0.70
CA PHE A 151 -0.73 -14.33 0.27
C PHE A 151 -1.37 -15.45 1.06
N VAL A 152 -1.84 -16.49 0.37
CA VAL A 152 -2.32 -17.73 0.96
C VAL A 152 -1.36 -18.85 0.55
N TYR A 153 -0.82 -19.57 1.51
CA TYR A 153 0.26 -20.53 1.27
C TYR A 153 0.20 -21.74 2.23
N PRO A 154 0.68 -22.92 1.78
CA PRO A 154 0.85 -24.06 2.64
C PRO A 154 1.97 -23.79 3.66
N LEU A 155 1.76 -24.24 4.88
CA LEU A 155 2.73 -24.13 5.97
C LEU A 155 2.89 -25.49 6.66
N VAL A 156 4.15 -25.86 6.88
CA VAL A 156 4.54 -27.02 7.69
C VAL A 156 5.34 -26.52 8.88
N GLY A 157 4.93 -26.88 10.09
CA GLY A 157 5.63 -26.47 11.31
C GLY A 157 4.95 -26.97 12.58
N GLY A 158 5.50 -26.59 13.73
CA GLY A 158 4.85 -26.77 15.04
C GLY A 158 4.53 -25.41 15.65
N CYS A 159 3.39 -25.31 16.33
CA CYS A 159 3.09 -24.18 17.22
C CYS A 159 2.31 -24.65 18.45
N PRO A 160 2.85 -24.47 19.69
CA PRO A 160 4.20 -23.97 20.03
C PRO A 160 5.33 -24.87 19.50
N ALA A 161 6.60 -24.49 19.66
CA ALA A 161 7.75 -25.19 19.06
C ALA A 161 7.83 -26.70 19.36
N ASP A 162 7.13 -27.15 20.41
CA ASP A 162 7.11 -28.52 20.92
C ASP A 162 5.84 -29.30 20.51
N SER A 163 4.96 -28.68 19.71
CA SER A 163 3.74 -29.34 19.23
C SER A 163 4.04 -30.37 18.14
N GLU A 164 3.09 -31.27 17.90
CA GLU A 164 3.13 -32.08 16.70
C GLU A 164 3.22 -31.18 15.45
N PRO A 165 3.98 -31.60 14.43
CA PRO A 165 4.05 -30.86 13.18
C PRO A 165 2.68 -30.90 12.50
N PHE A 166 2.14 -29.74 12.19
CA PHE A 166 0.96 -29.59 11.35
C PHE A 166 1.38 -29.42 9.88
N LEU A 167 0.53 -29.90 8.99
CA LEU A 167 0.45 -29.45 7.60
C LEU A 167 -0.88 -28.71 7.48
N GLY A 168 -0.82 -27.46 7.05
CA GLY A 168 -2.03 -26.67 6.85
C GLY A 168 -1.76 -25.48 5.95
N TRP A 169 -2.69 -24.53 5.99
CA TRP A 169 -2.70 -23.34 5.17
C TRP A 169 -2.74 -22.10 6.04
N ALA A 170 -1.97 -21.11 5.62
CA ALA A 170 -1.83 -19.83 6.31
C ALA A 170 -2.04 -18.71 5.31
N HIS A 171 -2.31 -17.52 5.83
CA HIS A 171 -2.26 -16.29 5.05
C HIS A 171 -1.37 -15.25 5.71
N THR A 172 -0.89 -14.29 4.92
CA THR A 172 -0.22 -13.10 5.44
C THR A 172 -0.51 -11.89 4.58
N SER A 173 -0.50 -10.73 5.20
CA SER A 173 -0.57 -9.43 4.55
C SER A 173 0.13 -8.39 5.42
N ILE A 174 0.36 -7.20 4.88
CA ILE A 174 0.95 -6.08 5.63
C ILE A 174 -0.09 -5.18 6.31
N THR A 175 -1.39 -5.35 6.02
CA THR A 175 -2.47 -4.46 6.49
C THR A 175 -3.58 -5.14 7.26
N LEU A 176 -3.81 -6.44 7.04
CA LEU A 176 -4.61 -7.22 7.96
C LEU A 176 -3.77 -7.33 9.23
N TYR A 177 -4.33 -6.91 10.35
CA TYR A 177 -3.68 -6.88 11.66
C TYR A 177 -3.31 -8.28 12.21
N ASP A 178 -3.22 -9.28 11.35
CA ASP A 178 -2.78 -10.63 11.66
C ASP A 178 -1.25 -10.62 11.76
N ALA A 179 -0.76 -10.12 12.88
CA ALA A 179 0.47 -10.66 13.45
C ALA A 179 0.22 -12.17 13.59
N PHE A 180 0.86 -12.96 12.74
CA PHE A 180 0.62 -14.39 12.58
C PHE A 180 0.55 -15.11 13.95
N ASP A 181 -0.66 -15.48 14.37
CA ASP A 181 -0.94 -16.06 15.69
C ASP A 181 -1.37 -17.52 15.53
N CYS A 182 -0.51 -18.35 14.93
CA CYS A 182 -0.72 -19.80 14.73
C CYS A 182 -2.10 -20.22 14.19
N ASP A 183 -2.77 -19.30 13.49
CA ASP A 183 -4.07 -19.49 12.86
C ASP A 183 -3.87 -20.25 11.54
N VAL A 184 -3.50 -21.52 11.69
CA VAL A 184 -3.28 -22.43 10.57
C VAL A 184 -4.55 -23.20 10.34
N LEU A 185 -5.04 -23.11 9.11
CA LEU A 185 -6.29 -23.69 8.68
C LEU A 185 -6.02 -25.05 8.02
N PRO A 186 -6.90 -26.04 8.21
CA PRO A 186 -6.63 -27.40 7.77
C PRO A 186 -6.63 -27.57 6.25
N THR A 187 -7.31 -26.67 5.52
CA THR A 187 -7.41 -26.74 4.05
C THR A 187 -7.20 -25.38 3.40
N ARG A 188 -6.88 -25.40 2.11
CA ARG A 188 -6.74 -24.22 1.26
C ARG A 188 -8.02 -23.40 1.24
N GLU A 189 -9.15 -24.06 1.07
CA GLU A 189 -10.47 -23.44 0.97
C GLU A 189 -10.86 -22.75 2.27
N ALA A 190 -10.49 -23.33 3.42
CA ALA A 190 -10.69 -22.69 4.71
C ALA A 190 -9.86 -21.39 4.84
N ALA A 191 -8.61 -21.41 4.36
CA ALA A 191 -7.76 -20.22 4.33
C ALA A 191 -8.27 -19.15 3.37
N GLU A 192 -8.67 -19.52 2.16
CA GLU A 192 -9.27 -18.60 1.20
C GLU A 192 -10.59 -18.00 1.72
N ALA A 193 -11.45 -18.83 2.33
CA ALA A 193 -12.70 -18.36 2.93
C ALA A 193 -12.45 -17.37 4.07
N ARG A 194 -11.49 -17.68 4.97
CA ARG A 194 -11.10 -16.75 6.03
C ARG A 194 -10.60 -15.42 5.45
N VAL A 195 -9.72 -15.47 4.45
CA VAL A 195 -9.21 -14.26 3.79
C VAL A 195 -10.34 -13.46 3.15
N ALA A 196 -11.28 -14.11 2.47
CA ALA A 196 -12.41 -13.44 1.85
C ALA A 196 -13.30 -12.75 2.90
N GLU A 197 -13.60 -13.41 4.02
CA GLU A 197 -14.33 -12.82 5.15
C GLU A 197 -13.58 -11.62 5.73
N THR A 198 -12.27 -11.75 5.95
CA THR A 198 -11.44 -10.68 6.50
C THR A 198 -11.38 -9.47 5.56
N ILE A 199 -11.26 -9.69 4.24
CA ILE A 199 -11.26 -8.63 3.22
C ILE A 199 -12.63 -7.94 3.15
N ALA A 200 -13.73 -8.71 3.16
CA ALA A 200 -15.08 -8.16 3.09
C ALA A 200 -15.42 -7.22 4.27
N ALA A 201 -14.75 -7.40 5.41
CA ALA A 201 -14.88 -6.53 6.58
C ALA A 201 -14.06 -5.22 6.50
N GLN A 202 -13.22 -5.05 5.48
CA GLN A 202 -12.38 -3.86 5.31
C GLN A 202 -13.15 -2.71 4.65
N LYS A 203 -12.65 -1.48 4.86
CA LYS A 203 -13.26 -0.26 4.29
C LYS A 203 -13.27 -0.25 2.75
N ASP A 204 -12.17 -0.70 2.14
CA ASP A 204 -11.91 -0.65 0.70
C ASP A 204 -11.56 -2.09 0.19
N PRO A 205 -12.51 -3.04 0.20
CA PRO A 205 -12.24 -4.45 -0.13
C PRO A 205 -11.70 -4.65 -1.55
N GLU A 206 -12.09 -3.80 -2.50
CA GLU A 206 -11.66 -3.82 -3.90
C GLU A 206 -10.16 -3.54 -4.09
N ARG A 207 -9.50 -2.94 -3.08
CA ARG A 207 -8.05 -2.69 -3.12
C ARG A 207 -7.23 -3.92 -2.79
N TYR A 208 -7.84 -4.99 -2.30
CA TYR A 208 -7.16 -6.23 -1.97
C TYR A 208 -6.96 -7.10 -3.20
N GLN A 209 -5.80 -7.75 -3.28
CA GLN A 209 -5.46 -8.75 -4.28
C GLN A 209 -4.95 -9.98 -3.55
N VAL A 210 -5.63 -11.10 -3.76
CA VAL A 210 -5.28 -12.37 -3.14
C VAL A 210 -4.47 -13.19 -4.14
N PHE A 211 -3.34 -13.69 -3.70
CA PHE A 211 -2.53 -14.65 -4.45
C PHE A 211 -2.41 -15.90 -3.63
N VAL A 212 -2.78 -17.02 -4.24
CA VAL A 212 -2.75 -18.32 -3.60
C VAL A 212 -1.65 -19.13 -4.25
N ARG A 213 -0.77 -19.73 -3.45
CA ARG A 213 0.18 -20.69 -3.99
C ARG A 213 -0.56 -21.92 -4.53
N GLU A 214 -0.20 -22.32 -5.73
CA GLU A 214 -0.58 -23.62 -6.31
C GLU A 214 0.27 -24.78 -5.77
#